data_AF-A0A379X3E7-F1
#
_entry.id   AF-A0A379X3E7-F1
#
_cell.length_a   1.000
_cell.length_b   1.000
_cell.length_c   1.000
_cell.angle_alpha   90.00
_cell.angle_beta   90.00
_cell.angle_gamma   90.00
#
_symmetry.space_group_name_H-M   'P 1'
#
loop_
_entity.id
_entity.type
_entity.pdbx_description
1 polymer ?
#
loop_
_entity_poly.entity_id
_entity_poly.type
_entity_poly.pdbx_seq_one_letter_code
_entity_poly.pdbx_strand_id
1 'polypeptide(L)'
;MTEKYAQINAIVGKRALWVASSCSLLHSPIDLSVETRLDTEVKSWFAFALQKCGELALLRDALNSGETAALEEWSAPIQARRHSRRVHNAAVEKRLAAITAQDSQRENPYEVRAEAQRARFKLPAWPTTTIGSFPQTTEIRGLRLDFKKGQPRRE
;
A
#
# COMPACT_ATOMS: atom_id res chain seq x y z
N MET A 1 -21.98 4.88 12.40
CA MET A 1 -21.37 3.77 13.16
C MET A 1 -20.91 2.62 12.27
N THR A 2 -19.70 2.09 12.47
CA THR A 2 -19.19 0.93 11.71
C THR A 2 -19.86 -0.38 12.13
N GLU A 3 -20.17 -1.24 11.17
CA GLU A 3 -20.74 -2.58 11.37
C GLU A 3 -19.99 -3.40 12.45
N LYS A 4 -18.66 -3.26 12.50
CA LYS A 4 -17.82 -3.94 13.49
C LYS A 4 -18.03 -3.46 14.93
N TYR A 5 -18.23 -2.16 15.17
CA TYR A 5 -18.50 -1.67 16.52
C TYR A 5 -19.82 -2.25 17.04
N ALA A 6 -20.87 -2.25 16.21
CA ALA A 6 -22.17 -2.81 16.58
C ALA A 6 -22.08 -4.32 16.92
N GLN A 7 -21.31 -5.08 16.14
CA GLN A 7 -21.04 -6.50 16.42
C GLN A 7 -20.36 -6.71 17.78
N ILE A 8 -19.36 -5.89 18.12
CA ILE A 8 -18.64 -6.00 19.40
C ILE A 8 -19.51 -5.50 20.56
N ASN A 9 -20.25 -4.41 20.38
CA ASN A 9 -21.10 -3.84 21.42
C ASN A 9 -22.18 -4.83 21.90
N ALA A 10 -22.68 -5.70 21.02
CA ALA A 10 -23.65 -6.74 21.37
C ALA A 10 -23.14 -7.79 22.39
N ILE A 11 -21.82 -7.87 22.61
CA ILE A 11 -21.20 -8.80 23.58
C ILE A 11 -20.55 -8.09 24.77
N VAL A 12 -20.55 -6.75 24.80
CA VAL A 12 -20.12 -5.96 25.97
C VAL A 12 -21.02 -6.29 27.15
N GLY A 13 -20.44 -6.42 28.35
CA GLY A 13 -21.16 -6.77 29.59
C GLY A 13 -21.51 -8.26 29.73
N LYS A 14 -21.42 -9.06 28.66
CA LYS A 14 -21.63 -10.52 28.72
C LYS A 14 -20.39 -11.28 29.18
N ARG A 15 -19.20 -10.69 29.00
CA ARG A 15 -17.89 -11.22 29.41
C ARG A 15 -16.85 -10.11 29.44
N ALA A 16 -15.70 -10.39 30.07
CA ALA A 16 -14.52 -9.55 29.92
C ALA A 16 -14.00 -9.58 28.48
N LEU A 17 -13.66 -8.40 27.95
CA LEU A 17 -13.14 -8.19 26.60
C LEU A 17 -11.82 -7.44 26.66
N TRP A 18 -10.90 -7.81 25.77
CA TRP A 18 -9.62 -7.15 25.60
C TRP A 18 -9.54 -6.67 24.16
N VAL A 19 -9.25 -5.37 23.99
CA VAL A 19 -9.04 -4.75 22.68
C VAL A 19 -7.53 -4.62 22.47
N ALA A 20 -7.03 -5.19 21.38
CA ALA A 20 -5.61 -5.17 21.03
C ALA A 20 -5.43 -5.01 19.52
N SER A 21 -4.22 -4.66 19.09
CA SER A 21 -3.85 -4.73 17.68
C SER A 21 -3.89 -6.18 17.18
N SER A 22 -4.09 -6.39 15.87
CA SER A 22 -4.12 -7.73 15.28
C SER A 22 -2.79 -8.47 15.38
N CYS A 23 -1.68 -7.73 15.40
CA CYS A 23 -0.32 -8.24 15.57
C CYS A 23 0.58 -7.14 16.15
N SER A 24 1.88 -7.41 16.25
CA SER A 24 2.87 -6.43 16.67
C SER A 24 2.87 -5.19 15.76
N LEU A 25 2.96 -4.00 16.36
CA LEU A 25 3.08 -2.74 15.63
C LEU A 25 4.46 -2.54 14.98
N LEU A 26 5.40 -3.48 15.16
CA LEU A 26 6.70 -3.51 14.46
C LEU A 26 6.55 -3.43 12.94
N HIS A 27 5.44 -3.93 12.39
CA HIS A 27 5.16 -3.95 10.96
C HIS A 27 4.50 -2.66 10.45
N SER A 28 4.36 -1.64 11.31
CA SER A 28 3.86 -0.32 10.95
C SER A 28 4.98 0.72 11.10
N PRO A 29 5.04 1.73 10.23
CA PRO A 29 5.87 2.90 10.51
C PRO A 29 5.41 3.58 11.81
N ILE A 30 6.26 4.45 12.37
CA ILE A 30 6.08 4.92 13.75
C ILE A 30 4.98 5.97 13.86
N ASP A 31 5.13 7.10 13.16
CA ASP A 31 4.26 8.26 13.34
C ASP A 31 3.90 8.90 11.99
N LEU A 32 2.61 9.03 11.72
CA LEU A 32 2.11 9.67 10.52
C LEU A 32 2.28 11.19 10.56
N SER A 33 2.38 11.79 11.75
CA SER A 33 2.44 13.24 11.91
C SER A 33 3.62 13.85 11.16
N VAL A 34 4.76 13.15 11.13
CA VAL A 34 6.03 13.58 10.50
C VAL A 34 6.03 13.49 8.97
N GLU A 35 5.00 12.91 8.36
CA GLU A 35 4.89 12.86 6.90
C GLU A 35 4.50 14.24 6.34
N THR A 36 5.45 14.90 5.67
CA THR A 36 5.29 16.28 5.15
C THR A 36 4.90 16.35 3.67
N ARG A 37 5.02 15.25 2.94
CA ARG A 37 4.82 15.20 1.48
C ARG A 37 3.53 14.50 1.05
N LEU A 38 2.72 14.04 2.00
CA LEU A 38 1.43 13.44 1.71
C LEU A 38 0.38 14.53 1.55
N ASP A 39 -0.43 14.40 0.51
CA ASP A 39 -1.67 15.15 0.37
C ASP A 39 -2.57 14.94 1.59
N THR A 40 -3.31 15.98 1.99
CA THR A 40 -4.10 15.99 3.23
C THR A 40 -5.21 14.95 3.23
N GLU A 41 -5.90 14.76 2.10
CA GLU A 41 -6.93 13.74 1.93
C GLU A 41 -6.33 12.35 2.12
N VAL A 42 -5.21 12.05 1.45
CA VAL A 42 -4.55 10.74 1.55
C VAL A 42 -3.99 10.49 2.96
N LYS A 43 -3.38 11.51 3.57
CA LYS A 43 -2.85 11.42 4.94
C LYS A 43 -3.97 11.07 5.93
N SER A 44 -5.16 11.63 5.76
CA SER A 44 -6.32 11.34 6.62
C SER A 44 -6.79 9.88 6.59
N TRP A 45 -6.36 9.08 5.60
CA TRP A 45 -6.75 7.66 5.49
C TRP A 45 -5.77 6.70 6.16
N PHE A 46 -4.66 7.21 6.72
CA PHE A 46 -3.62 6.37 7.28
C PHE A 46 -3.58 6.47 8.80
N ALA A 47 -3.07 5.41 9.41
CA ALA A 47 -2.72 5.35 10.81
C ALA A 47 -1.41 4.55 10.93
N PHE A 48 -0.37 5.17 11.47
CA PHE A 48 0.89 4.51 11.82
C PHE A 48 0.82 4.02 13.27
N ALA A 49 1.90 3.49 13.83
CA ALA A 49 1.89 2.83 15.14
C ALA A 49 1.30 3.73 16.25
N LEU A 50 1.69 5.01 16.31
CA LEU A 50 1.15 5.94 17.30
C LEU A 50 -0.36 6.20 17.11
N GLN A 51 -0.81 6.41 15.87
CA GLN A 51 -2.24 6.60 15.58
C GLN A 51 -3.04 5.33 15.89
N LYS A 52 -2.49 4.15 15.63
CA LYS A 52 -3.13 2.86 15.98
C LYS A 52 -3.29 2.67 17.48
N CYS A 53 -2.33 3.11 18.29
CA CYS A 53 -2.51 3.13 19.75
C CYS A 53 -3.67 4.05 20.16
N GLY A 54 -3.79 5.22 19.52
CA GLY A 54 -4.95 6.11 19.69
C GLY A 54 -6.28 5.47 19.29
N GLU A 55 -6.32 4.74 18.17
CA GLU A 55 -7.50 3.99 17.72
C GLU A 55 -7.96 2.95 18.74
N LEU A 56 -7.02 2.22 19.36
CA LEU A 56 -7.34 1.24 20.41
C LEU A 56 -7.93 1.94 21.64
N ALA A 57 -7.41 3.11 22.03
CA ALA A 57 -7.94 3.88 23.15
C ALA A 57 -9.36 4.40 22.84
N LEU A 58 -9.58 4.97 21.65
CA LEU A 58 -10.90 5.42 21.20
C LEU A 58 -11.93 4.29 21.21
N LEU A 59 -11.55 3.11 20.71
CA LEU A 59 -12.44 1.95 20.69
C LEU A 59 -12.73 1.42 22.10
N ARG A 60 -11.71 1.34 22.96
CA ARG A 60 -11.88 0.96 24.37
C ARG A 60 -12.86 1.90 25.06
N ASP A 61 -12.68 3.21 24.89
CA ASP A 61 -13.50 4.22 25.57
C ASP A 61 -14.95 4.15 25.09
N ALA A 62 -15.16 4.09 23.77
CA ALA A 62 -16.50 3.96 23.19
C ALA A 62 -17.22 2.66 23.61
N LEU A 63 -16.50 1.55 23.81
CA LEU A 63 -17.09 0.28 24.28
C LEU A 63 -17.44 0.31 25.78
N ASN A 64 -16.74 1.12 26.58
CA ASN A 64 -17.00 1.23 28.01
C ASN A 64 -18.05 2.28 28.35
N SER A 65 -18.07 3.42 27.65
CA SER A 65 -19.02 4.51 27.90
C SER A 65 -20.29 4.41 27.06
N GLY A 66 -20.23 3.72 25.91
CA GLY A 66 -21.28 3.76 24.89
C GLY A 66 -21.29 5.04 24.03
N GLU A 67 -20.42 6.01 24.33
CA GLU A 67 -20.30 7.25 23.57
C GLU A 67 -19.43 7.04 22.32
N THR A 68 -20.02 7.23 21.14
CA THR A 68 -19.33 6.91 19.87
C THR A 68 -18.90 8.10 19.04
N ALA A 69 -19.21 9.33 19.46
CA ALA A 69 -18.98 10.53 18.66
C ALA A 69 -17.50 10.67 18.21
N ALA A 70 -16.55 10.51 19.13
CA ALA A 70 -15.11 10.61 18.82
C ALA A 70 -14.63 9.50 17.86
N LEU A 71 -15.18 8.28 18.00
CA LEU A 71 -14.86 7.16 17.09
C LEU A 71 -15.43 7.40 15.69
N GLU A 72 -16.63 7.97 15.60
CA GLU A 72 -17.27 8.31 14.33
C GLU A 72 -16.52 9.44 13.62
N GLU A 73 -16.13 10.48 14.34
CA GLU A 73 -15.29 11.56 13.82
C GLU A 73 -13.95 11.03 13.30
N TRP A 74 -13.24 10.24 14.11
CA TRP A 74 -11.96 9.64 13.72
C TRP A 74 -12.07 8.77 12.45
N SER A 75 -13.17 8.02 12.31
CA SER A 75 -13.39 7.11 11.18
C SER A 75 -14.00 7.76 9.94
N ALA A 76 -14.48 9.01 10.04
CA ALA A 76 -15.15 9.72 8.94
C ALA A 76 -14.33 9.77 7.64
N PRO A 77 -13.00 10.04 7.66
CA PRO A 77 -12.19 10.04 6.44
C PRO A 77 -12.17 8.70 5.70
N ILE A 78 -12.17 7.58 6.43
CA ILE A 78 -12.20 6.23 5.85
C ILE A 78 -13.57 5.91 5.26
N GLN A 79 -14.65 6.43 5.83
CA GLN A 79 -15.98 6.30 5.22
C GLN A 79 -16.05 7.12 3.93
N ALA A 80 -15.58 8.37 3.96
CA ALA A 80 -15.53 9.24 2.78
C ALA A 80 -14.66 8.64 1.65
N ARG A 81 -13.55 7.99 2.00
CA ARG A 81 -12.67 7.28 1.05
C ARG A 81 -13.44 6.31 0.16
N ARG A 82 -14.49 5.64 0.66
CA ARG A 82 -15.32 4.70 -0.12
C ARG A 82 -15.97 5.32 -1.36
N HIS A 83 -16.05 6.64 -1.42
CA HIS A 83 -16.62 7.38 -2.55
C HIS A 83 -15.58 8.27 -3.26
N SER A 84 -14.31 8.26 -2.85
CA SER A 84 -13.27 9.12 -3.43
C SER A 84 -12.94 8.70 -4.87
N ARG A 85 -12.83 9.68 -5.77
CA ARG A 85 -12.40 9.46 -7.17
C ARG A 85 -10.95 8.97 -7.27
N ARG A 86 -10.16 9.08 -6.18
CA ARG A 86 -8.80 8.51 -6.12
C ARG A 86 -8.80 6.99 -6.00
N VAL A 87 -9.85 6.39 -5.43
CA VAL A 87 -9.99 4.92 -5.34
C VAL A 87 -10.95 4.36 -6.40
N HIS A 88 -11.79 5.20 -7.00
CA HIS A 88 -12.70 4.84 -8.10
C HIS A 88 -12.27 5.45 -9.42
N ASN A 89 -11.75 4.61 -10.32
CA ASN A 89 -11.37 5.02 -11.66
C ASN A 89 -12.11 4.17 -12.71
N ALA A 90 -13.12 4.77 -13.33
CA ALA A 90 -13.98 4.11 -14.32
C ALA A 90 -13.20 3.55 -15.54
N ALA A 91 -12.12 4.22 -15.95
CA ALA A 91 -11.30 3.73 -17.06
C ALA A 91 -10.52 2.46 -16.67
N VAL A 92 -10.03 2.38 -15.43
CA VAL A 92 -9.37 1.18 -14.89
C VAL A 92 -10.38 0.04 -14.73
N GLU A 93 -11.55 0.32 -14.18
CA GLU A 93 -12.63 -0.66 -14.03
C GLU A 93 -13.04 -1.25 -15.38
N LYS A 94 -13.29 -0.39 -16.39
CA LYS A 94 -13.59 -0.83 -17.76
C LYS A 94 -12.49 -1.69 -18.36
N ARG A 95 -11.22 -1.35 -18.11
CA ARG A 95 -10.07 -2.12 -18.60
C ARG A 95 -9.98 -3.49 -17.94
N LEU A 96 -10.19 -3.57 -16.62
CA LEU A 96 -10.15 -4.84 -15.88
C LEU A 96 -11.29 -5.77 -16.32
N ALA A 97 -12.48 -5.23 -16.55
CA ALA A 97 -13.63 -5.99 -17.03
C ALA A 97 -13.42 -6.60 -18.44
N ALA A 98 -12.51 -6.02 -19.23
CA ALA A 98 -12.19 -6.49 -20.57
C ALA A 98 -11.08 -7.56 -20.61
N ILE A 99 -10.48 -7.91 -19.46
CA ILE A 99 -9.42 -8.94 -19.40
C ILE A 99 -9.99 -10.31 -19.74
N THR A 100 -9.33 -11.00 -20.66
CA THR A 100 -9.62 -12.36 -21.08
C THR A 100 -8.50 -13.31 -20.66
N ALA A 101 -8.76 -14.62 -20.67
CA ALA A 101 -7.71 -15.61 -20.42
C ALA A 101 -6.53 -15.49 -21.40
N GLN A 102 -6.81 -15.08 -22.64
CA GLN A 102 -5.81 -14.95 -23.70
C GLN A 102 -4.79 -13.83 -23.43
N ASP A 103 -5.15 -12.78 -22.68
CA ASP A 103 -4.23 -11.68 -22.35
C ASP A 103 -3.03 -12.14 -21.49
N SER A 104 -3.17 -13.29 -20.83
CA SER A 104 -2.09 -13.92 -20.06
C SER A 104 -1.22 -14.87 -20.90
N GLN A 105 -1.62 -15.16 -22.15
CA GLN A 105 -0.99 -16.14 -23.01
C GLN A 105 -0.16 -15.47 -24.11
N ARG A 106 1.01 -16.05 -24.40
CA ARG A 106 1.81 -15.63 -25.55
C ARG A 106 1.14 -16.17 -26.82
N GLU A 107 1.23 -15.41 -27.91
CA GLU A 107 0.64 -15.80 -29.20
C GLU A 107 1.16 -17.14 -29.74
N ASN A 108 2.44 -17.44 -29.48
CA ASN A 108 3.11 -18.64 -29.97
C ASN A 108 3.68 -19.43 -28.79
N PRO A 109 3.74 -20.78 -28.85
CA PRO A 109 4.39 -21.62 -27.84
C PRO A 109 5.90 -21.38 -27.78
N TYR A 110 6.55 -21.92 -26.74
CA TYR A 110 7.98 -21.69 -26.52
C TYR A 110 8.85 -22.10 -27.71
N GLU A 111 8.59 -23.26 -28.32
CA GLU A 111 9.41 -23.83 -29.41
C GLU A 111 9.54 -22.85 -30.59
N VAL A 112 8.42 -22.32 -31.06
CA VAL A 112 8.36 -21.32 -32.14
C VAL A 112 9.09 -20.04 -31.75
N ARG A 113 8.89 -19.55 -30.51
CA ARG A 113 9.55 -18.33 -30.05
C ARG A 113 11.06 -18.51 -29.90
N ALA A 114 11.50 -19.69 -29.45
CA ALA A 114 12.89 -20.01 -29.20
C ALA A 114 13.70 -20.01 -30.51
N GLU A 115 13.13 -20.49 -31.62
CA GLU A 115 13.75 -20.40 -32.95
C GLU A 115 13.95 -18.95 -33.39
N ALA A 116 12.91 -18.12 -33.31
CA ALA A 116 12.98 -16.71 -33.66
C ALA A 116 14.00 -15.96 -32.77
N GLN A 117 14.05 -16.28 -31.48
CA GLN A 117 15.01 -15.71 -30.53
C GLN A 117 16.45 -16.14 -30.84
N ARG A 118 16.69 -17.42 -31.16
CA ARG A 118 18.02 -17.91 -31.56
C ARG A 118 18.52 -17.21 -32.83
N ALA A 119 17.65 -17.07 -33.84
CA ALA A 119 17.98 -16.37 -35.08
C ALA A 119 18.33 -14.89 -34.85
N ARG A 120 17.59 -14.22 -33.95
CA ARG A 120 17.80 -12.81 -33.61
C ARG A 120 19.06 -12.57 -32.79
N PHE A 121 19.24 -13.31 -31.69
CA PHE A 121 20.26 -13.00 -30.69
C PHE A 121 21.59 -13.71 -30.93
N LYS A 122 21.60 -14.80 -31.71
CA LYS A 122 22.81 -15.59 -32.04
C LYS A 122 23.70 -15.88 -30.81
N LEU A 123 23.05 -16.22 -29.70
CA LEU A 123 23.73 -16.50 -28.44
C LEU A 123 24.58 -17.77 -28.55
N PRO A 124 25.73 -17.84 -27.86
CA PRO A 124 26.50 -19.08 -27.75
C PRO A 124 25.72 -20.12 -26.93
N ALA A 125 26.19 -21.36 -26.91
CA ALA A 125 25.56 -22.45 -26.14
C ALA A 125 25.43 -22.13 -24.63
N TRP A 126 26.38 -21.34 -24.10
CA TRP A 126 26.43 -20.94 -22.69
C TRP A 126 26.42 -19.42 -22.58
N PRO A 127 25.27 -18.77 -22.85
CA PRO A 127 25.19 -17.32 -22.74
C PRO A 127 25.30 -16.92 -21.26
N THR A 128 26.16 -15.95 -20.98
CA THR A 128 26.27 -15.34 -19.66
C THR A 128 25.49 -14.04 -19.61
N THR A 129 24.82 -13.80 -18.49
CA THR A 129 24.14 -12.53 -18.20
C THR A 129 24.21 -12.28 -16.69
N THR A 130 23.96 -11.06 -16.27
CA THR A 130 23.67 -10.74 -14.87
C THR A 130 22.16 -10.62 -14.66
N ILE A 131 21.71 -10.51 -13.41
CA ILE A 131 20.28 -10.38 -13.05
C ILE A 131 19.80 -8.92 -13.11
N GLY A 132 20.72 -7.94 -13.15
CA GLY A 132 20.37 -6.52 -13.19
C GLY A 132 21.40 -5.64 -12.49
N SER A 133 21.11 -5.24 -11.25
CA SER A 133 21.85 -4.18 -10.55
C SER A 133 23.34 -4.49 -10.38
N PHE A 134 24.18 -3.52 -10.77
CA PHE A 134 25.61 -3.45 -10.43
C PHE A 134 25.83 -2.71 -9.11
N PRO A 135 27.06 -2.73 -8.54
CA PRO A 135 27.35 -2.05 -7.28
C PRO A 135 26.92 -0.57 -7.28
N GLN A 136 26.13 -0.20 -6.27
CA GLN A 136 25.70 1.19 -6.09
C GLN A 136 26.75 1.96 -5.27
N THR A 137 27.72 2.54 -5.99
CA THR A 137 28.86 3.27 -5.40
C THR A 137 28.45 4.56 -4.70
N THR A 138 29.35 5.12 -3.89
CA THR A 138 29.16 6.39 -3.18
C THR A 138 28.90 7.54 -4.15
N GLU A 139 29.58 7.57 -5.29
CA GLU A 139 29.43 8.58 -6.34
C GLU A 139 28.03 8.53 -6.93
N ILE A 140 27.53 7.33 -7.26
CA ILE A 140 26.17 7.13 -7.78
C ILE A 140 25.12 7.56 -6.73
N ARG A 141 25.35 7.25 -5.45
CA ARG A 141 24.48 7.70 -4.35
C ARG A 141 24.48 9.22 -4.23
N GLY A 142 25.64 9.86 -4.36
CA GLY A 142 25.83 11.31 -4.34
C GLY A 142 25.10 12.00 -5.49
N LEU A 143 25.34 11.58 -6.73
CA LEU A 143 24.66 12.11 -7.91
C LEU A 143 23.13 11.99 -7.80
N ARG A 144 22.63 10.84 -7.31
CA ARG A 144 21.19 10.65 -7.11
C ARG A 144 20.62 11.56 -6.01
N LEU A 145 21.40 11.84 -4.96
CA LEU A 145 21.01 12.78 -3.91
C LEU A 145 20.94 14.22 -4.48
N ASP A 146 21.98 14.63 -5.18
CA ASP A 146 22.11 15.95 -5.80
C ASP A 146 20.95 16.20 -6.79
N PHE A 147 20.66 15.22 -7.64
CA PHE A 147 19.52 15.27 -8.55
C PHE A 147 18.18 15.39 -7.80
N LYS A 148 17.95 14.58 -6.75
CA LYS A 148 16.72 14.66 -5.94
C LYS A 148 16.56 15.99 -5.20
N LYS A 149 17.66 16.68 -4.90
CA LYS A 149 17.68 18.02 -4.30
C LYS A 149 17.54 19.15 -5.33
N GLY A 150 17.48 18.84 -6.63
CA GLY A 150 17.45 19.86 -7.69
C GLY A 150 18.79 20.57 -7.89
N GLN A 151 19.90 19.99 -7.39
CA GLN A 151 21.26 20.52 -7.51
C GLN A 151 22.16 19.58 -8.32
N PRO A 152 21.74 19.08 -9.50
CA PRO A 152 22.58 18.18 -10.26
C PRO A 152 23.87 18.91 -10.64
N ARG A 153 25.02 18.34 -10.25
CA ARG A 153 26.30 18.76 -10.80
C ARG A 153 26.25 18.48 -12.31
N ARG A 154 26.22 19.55 -13.11
CA ARG A 154 26.42 19.47 -14.55
C ARG A 154 27.92 19.34 -14.78
N GLU A 155 28.32 18.34 -15.56
CA GLU A 155 29.61 18.37 -16.25
C GLU A 155 29.60 19.46 -17.32
#